data_AF-A0A3M1QHN6-F1
#
_entry.id   AF-A0A3M1QHN6-F1
#
_cell.length_a   1.000
_cell.length_b   1.000
_cell.length_c   1.000
_cell.angle_alpha   90.00
_cell.angle_beta   90.00
_cell.angle_gamma   90.00
#
_symmetry.space_group_name_H-M   'P 1'
#
loop_
_entity.id
_entity.type
_entity.pdbx_description
1 polymer ?
#
loop_
_entity_poly.entity_id
_entity_poly.type
_entity_poly.pdbx_seq_one_letter_code
_entity_poly.pdbx_strand_id
1 'polypeptide(L)'
;MKHGDIMQSTVNISRAVNAHIHPTQQVIRLYSEAYQNLYKRTPRDLQALDNEWVIVNGAQMRVSELAHLTKQLQREYQNQFAPSLDQRRNVVKRLLRFFKQ
;
A
#
# COMPACT_ATOMS: atom_id res chain seq x y z
N MET A 1 -34.61 -46.42 -8.43
CA MET A 1 -33.54 -45.81 -9.23
C MET A 1 -33.78 -44.31 -9.26
N LYS A 2 -32.97 -43.51 -8.54
CA LYS A 2 -33.03 -42.05 -8.56
C LYS A 2 -31.72 -41.54 -9.15
N HIS A 3 -31.69 -41.34 -10.46
CA HIS A 3 -30.65 -40.57 -11.15
C HIS A 3 -31.11 -39.12 -11.17
N GLY A 4 -30.44 -38.24 -10.41
CA GLY A 4 -30.80 -36.82 -10.43
C GLY A 4 -30.10 -35.88 -9.47
N ASP A 5 -29.06 -36.29 -8.74
CA ASP A 5 -28.46 -35.47 -7.66
C ASP A 5 -26.95 -35.22 -7.82
N ILE A 6 -26.44 -35.10 -9.05
CA ILE A 6 -24.99 -34.84 -9.29
C ILE A 6 -24.75 -33.71 -10.30
N MET A 7 -25.64 -32.72 -10.39
CA MET A 7 -25.43 -31.56 -11.28
C MET A 7 -25.77 -30.20 -10.63
N GLN A 8 -25.67 -30.07 -9.31
CA GLN A 8 -25.76 -28.75 -8.64
C GLN A 8 -24.57 -28.39 -7.75
N SER A 9 -23.52 -29.23 -7.69
CA SER A 9 -22.32 -28.93 -6.88
C SER A 9 -21.22 -28.14 -7.59
N THR A 10 -21.39 -27.73 -8.84
CA THR A 10 -20.36 -26.94 -9.57
C THR A 10 -20.65 -25.44 -9.62
N VAL A 11 -21.82 -24.98 -9.16
CA VAL A 11 -22.17 -23.54 -9.12
C VAL A 11 -22.01 -22.96 -7.71
N ASN A 12 -20.94 -23.31 -7.00
CA ASN A 12 -20.61 -22.65 -5.72
C ASN A 12 -19.13 -22.36 -5.51
N ILE A 13 -18.25 -22.73 -6.44
CA ILE A 13 -16.80 -22.52 -6.27
C ILE A 13 -16.35 -21.16 -6.86
N SER A 14 -17.11 -20.56 -7.77
CA SER A 14 -16.77 -19.25 -8.37
C SER A 14 -17.08 -18.04 -7.48
N ARG A 15 -17.63 -18.23 -6.28
CA ARG A 15 -18.05 -17.14 -5.38
C ARG A 15 -17.06 -16.87 -4.23
N ALA A 16 -16.02 -17.69 -4.10
CA ALA A 16 -15.00 -17.60 -3.03
C ALA A 16 -13.71 -16.89 -3.44
N VAL A 17 -13.60 -16.40 -4.69
CA VAL A 17 -12.38 -15.71 -5.19
C VAL A 17 -12.49 -14.19 -5.24
N ASN A 18 -13.64 -13.61 -4.87
CA ASN A 18 -13.71 -12.19 -4.55
C ASN A 18 -13.32 -12.00 -3.10
N ALA A 19 -12.02 -12.14 -2.83
CA ALA A 19 -11.38 -11.52 -1.69
C ALA A 19 -11.84 -10.05 -1.68
N HIS A 20 -12.77 -9.72 -0.79
CA HIS A 20 -13.05 -8.34 -0.47
C HIS A 20 -11.72 -7.80 0.03
N ILE A 21 -10.97 -7.12 -0.85
CA ILE A 21 -9.82 -6.35 -0.44
C ILE A 21 -10.41 -5.30 0.49
N HIS A 22 -10.39 -5.59 1.80
CA HIS A 22 -10.89 -4.66 2.79
C HIS A 22 -10.09 -3.36 2.61
N PRO A 23 -10.74 -2.24 2.29
CA PRO A 23 -10.04 -0.98 1.99
C PRO A 23 -9.06 -0.61 3.11
N THR A 24 -9.40 -0.95 4.35
CA THR A 24 -8.53 -0.86 5.53
C THR A 24 -7.20 -1.59 5.38
N GLN A 25 -7.22 -2.85 4.93
CA GLN A 25 -6.01 -3.68 4.79
C GLN A 25 -5.06 -3.10 3.73
N GLN A 26 -5.63 -2.55 2.66
CA GLN A 26 -4.85 -1.87 1.64
C GLN A 26 -4.18 -0.61 2.20
N VAL A 27 -4.90 0.21 2.96
CA VAL A 27 -4.34 1.42 3.58
C VAL A 27 -3.26 1.07 4.61
N ILE A 28 -3.48 0.06 5.44
CA ILE A 28 -2.49 -0.45 6.41
C ILE A 28 -1.21 -0.90 5.71
N ARG A 29 -1.32 -1.67 4.62
CA ARG A 29 -0.16 -2.12 3.84
C ARG A 29 0.63 -0.93 3.29
N LEU A 30 -0.05 0.01 2.64
CA LEU A 30 0.57 1.19 2.05
C LEU A 30 1.24 2.09 3.10
N TYR A 31 0.62 2.22 4.27
CA TYR A 31 1.20 2.94 5.40
C TYR A 31 2.48 2.26 5.89
N SER A 32 2.45 0.94 6.09
CA SER A 32 3.62 0.16 6.53
C SER A 32 4.79 0.31 5.56
N GLU A 33 4.52 0.18 4.25
CA GLU A 33 5.53 0.39 3.20
C GLU A 33 6.10 1.81 3.22
N ALA A 34 5.24 2.84 3.31
CA ALA A 34 5.68 4.24 3.36
C ALA A 34 6.55 4.52 4.60
N TYR A 35 6.14 4.02 5.76
CA TYR A 35 6.87 4.18 7.03
C TYR A 35 8.22 3.47 6.99
N GLN A 36 8.26 2.24 6.48
CA GLN A 36 9.51 1.47 6.34
C GLN A 36 10.46 2.14 5.34
N ASN A 37 9.95 2.71 4.25
CA ASN A 37 10.78 3.41 3.27
C ASN A 37 11.46 4.64 3.87
N LEU A 38 10.72 5.42 4.68
CA LEU A 38 11.22 6.65 5.31
C LEU A 38 12.13 6.38 6.50
N TYR A 39 11.72 5.53 7.44
CA TYR A 39 12.40 5.35 8.72
C TYR A 39 13.25 4.08 8.83
N LYS A 40 13.24 3.21 7.80
CA LYS A 40 13.92 1.90 7.81
C LYS A 40 13.54 1.02 9.01
N ARG A 41 12.31 1.17 9.50
CA ARG A 41 11.74 0.48 10.67
C ARG A 41 10.32 0.05 10.37
N THR A 42 9.84 -0.98 11.07
CA THR A 42 8.42 -1.37 11.06
C THR A 42 7.65 -0.51 12.07
N PRO A 43 6.44 -0.03 11.72
CA PRO A 43 5.57 0.63 12.69
C PRO A 43 5.14 -0.37 13.77
N ARG A 44 5.04 0.08 15.02
CA ARG A 44 4.52 -0.76 16.11
C ARG A 44 3.00 -0.70 16.12
N ASP A 45 2.38 -1.77 16.62
CA ASP A 45 0.94 -1.83 16.89
C ASP A 45 0.09 -1.35 15.71
N LEU A 46 0.35 -1.88 14.52
CA LEU A 46 -0.38 -1.55 13.30
C LEU A 46 -1.43 -2.63 13.01
N GLN A 47 -2.69 -2.36 13.36
CA GLN A 47 -3.78 -3.33 13.24
C GLN A 47 -5.11 -2.68 12.85
N ALA A 48 -5.90 -3.37 12.02
CA ALA A 48 -7.29 -3.01 11.76
C ALA A 48 -8.18 -3.38 12.97
N LEU A 49 -8.96 -2.42 13.45
CA LEU A 49 -10.02 -2.69 14.42
C LEU A 49 -11.32 -3.07 13.71
N ASP A 50 -11.67 -2.31 12.67
CA ASP A 50 -12.82 -2.54 11.81
C ASP A 50 -12.59 -1.93 10.40
N ASN A 51 -13.67 -1.63 9.68
CA ASN A 51 -13.60 -1.05 8.33
C ASN A 51 -13.23 0.44 8.31
N GLU A 52 -13.31 1.13 9.45
CA GLU A 52 -13.11 2.58 9.56
C GLU A 52 -12.03 2.98 10.57
N TRP A 53 -11.58 2.08 11.43
CA TRP A 53 -10.65 2.33 12.52
C TRP A 53 -9.44 1.39 12.50
N VAL A 54 -8.30 1.97 12.87
CA VAL A 54 -7.00 1.30 12.94
C VAL A 54 -6.25 1.73 14.19
N ILE A 55 -5.45 0.84 14.76
CA ILE A 55 -4.43 1.19 15.75
C ILE A 55 -3.11 1.37 15.02
N VAL A 56 -2.37 2.41 15.40
CA VAL A 56 -1.01 2.71 14.95
C VAL A 56 -0.21 3.21 16.15
N ASN A 57 0.89 2.53 16.51
CA ASN A 57 1.75 2.88 17.65
C ASN A 57 0.97 3.09 18.97
N GLY A 58 -0.05 2.26 19.22
CA GLY A 58 -0.89 2.34 20.42
C GLY A 58 -1.97 3.43 20.39
N ALA A 59 -2.07 4.22 19.31
CA ALA A 59 -3.13 5.21 19.12
C ALA A 59 -4.15 4.72 18.10
N GLN A 60 -5.44 4.93 18.38
CA GLN A 60 -6.54 4.65 17.45
C GLN A 60 -6.82 5.85 16.55
N MET A 61 -6.99 5.62 15.24
CA MET A 61 -7.35 6.66 14.27
C MET A 61 -8.22 6.09 13.15
N ARG A 62 -8.86 6.98 12.38
CA ARG A 62 -9.67 6.58 11.22
C ARG A 62 -8.79 6.08 10.07
N VAL A 63 -9.31 5.17 9.26
CA VAL A 63 -8.67 4.70 8.02
C VAL A 63 -8.41 5.86 7.06
N SER A 64 -9.32 6.83 6.99
CA SER A 64 -9.14 8.04 6.18
C SER A 64 -7.95 8.87 6.66
N GLU A 65 -7.80 9.05 7.98
CA GLU A 65 -6.66 9.75 8.58
C GLU A 65 -5.36 9.01 8.29
N LEU A 66 -5.34 7.67 8.44
CA LEU A 66 -4.19 6.85 8.08
C LEU A 66 -3.82 7.00 6.59
N ALA A 67 -4.81 7.08 5.70
CA ALA A 67 -4.58 7.30 4.28
C ALA A 67 -3.99 8.69 3.98
N HIS A 68 -4.43 9.74 4.69
CA HIS A 68 -3.84 11.07 4.59
C HIS A 68 -2.39 11.08 5.08
N LEU A 69 -2.11 10.45 6.23
CA LEU A 69 -0.77 10.32 6.78
C LEU A 69 0.16 9.54 5.84
N THR A 70 -0.35 8.46 5.24
CA THR A 70 0.37 7.68 4.22
C THR A 70 0.81 8.55 3.04
N LYS A 71 -0.09 9.38 2.51
CA LYS A 71 0.24 10.32 1.42
C LYS A 71 1.29 11.34 1.83
N GLN A 72 1.27 11.78 3.08
CA GLN A 72 2.29 12.69 3.60
C GLN A 72 3.66 12.01 3.69
N LEU A 73 3.75 10.81 4.28
CA LEU A 73 4.99 10.03 4.35
C LEU A 73 5.58 9.75 2.97
N GLN A 74 4.72 9.41 1.99
CA GLN A 74 5.16 9.21 0.61
C GLN A 74 5.73 10.49 -0.02
N ARG A 75 5.10 11.65 0.21
CA ARG A 75 5.62 12.94 -0.27
C ARG A 75 6.94 13.31 0.40
N GLU A 76 7.06 13.08 1.71
CA GLU A 76 8.31 13.33 2.43
C GLU A 76 9.43 12.42 1.93
N TYR A 77 9.15 11.14 1.73
CA TYR A 77 10.09 10.20 1.11
C TYR A 77 10.51 10.65 -0.29
N GLN A 78 9.56 11.07 -1.13
CA GLN A 78 9.86 11.61 -2.45
C GLN A 78 10.73 12.87 -2.36
N ASN A 79 10.45 13.79 -1.46
CA ASN A 79 11.23 15.02 -1.31
C ASN A 79 12.65 14.77 -0.77
N GLN A 80 12.82 13.78 0.10
CA GLN A 80 14.12 13.45 0.71
C GLN A 80 15.01 12.55 -0.17
N PHE A 81 14.41 11.57 -0.86
CA PHE A 81 15.15 10.49 -1.52
C PHE A 81 14.93 10.44 -3.03
N ALA A 82 13.85 11.00 -3.57
CA ALA A 82 13.70 11.15 -5.00
C ALA A 82 14.28 12.50 -5.42
N PRO A 83 15.35 12.54 -6.24
CA PRO A 83 15.79 13.81 -6.79
C PRO A 83 14.61 14.46 -7.52
N SER A 84 14.38 15.75 -7.24
CA SER A 84 13.37 16.53 -7.95
C SER A 84 13.56 16.38 -9.46
N LEU A 85 12.52 16.53 -10.27
CA LEU A 85 12.65 16.40 -11.73
C LEU A 85 13.80 17.25 -12.30
N ASP A 86 14.09 18.39 -11.67
CA ASP A 86 15.21 19.26 -12.01
C ASP A 86 16.57 18.68 -11.60
N GLN A 87 16.67 18.03 -10.45
CA GLN A 87 17.87 17.30 -10.05
C GLN A 87 18.12 16.08 -10.97
N ARG A 88 17.08 15.34 -11.34
CA ARG A 88 17.18 14.24 -12.32
C ARG A 88 17.65 14.74 -13.69
N ARG A 89 17.07 15.84 -14.18
CA ARG A 89 17.50 16.49 -15.42
C ARG A 89 18.95 16.93 -15.36
N ASN A 90 19.40 17.48 -14.23
CA ASN A 90 20.80 17.87 -14.06
C ASN A 90 21.76 16.67 -13.97
N VAL A 91 21.37 15.58 -13.33
CA VAL A 91 22.14 14.31 -13.32
C VAL A 91 22.22 13.73 -14.73
N VAL A 92 21.10 13.65 -15.46
CA VAL A 92 21.08 13.19 -16.85
C VAL A 92 21.91 14.11 -17.75
N LYS A 93 21.82 15.43 -17.61
CA LYS A 93 22.66 16.39 -18.34
C LYS A 93 24.16 16.21 -18.05
N ARG A 94 24.53 15.95 -16.79
CA ARG A 94 25.93 15.66 -16.42
C ARG A 94 26.42 14.35 -17.03
N LEU A 95 25.61 13.30 -16.98
CA LEU A 95 25.91 12.01 -17.61
C LEU A 95 26.08 12.15 -19.13
N LEU A 96 25.18 12.86 -19.81
CA LEU A 96 25.27 13.11 -21.26
C LEU A 96 26.50 13.94 -21.65
N ARG A 97 27.00 14.84 -20.77
CA ARG A 97 28.28 15.55 -21.00
C ARG A 97 29.48 14.62 -20.87
N PHE A 98 29.44 13.67 -19.95
CA PHE A 98 30.53 12.73 -19.72
C PHE A 98 30.75 11.78 -20.91
N PHE A 99 29.67 11.36 -21.58
CA PHE A 99 29.73 10.49 -22.77
C PHE A 99 30.01 11.24 -24.09
N LYS A 100 30.13 12.57 -24.06
CA LYS A 100 30.47 13.40 -25.24
C LYS A 100 31.93 13.87 -25.25
N GLN A 101 32.76 13.42 -24.30
CA GLN A 101 34.22 13.58 -24.34
C GLN A 101 34.89 12.45 -25.09
#